data_AF-A0A512CW75-F1
#
_entry.id   AF-A0A512CW75-F1
#
_cell.length_a   1.000
_cell.length_b   1.000
_cell.length_c   1.000
_cell.angle_alpha   90.00
_cell.angle_beta   90.00
_cell.angle_gamma   90.00
#
_symmetry.space_group_name_H-M   'P 1'
#
loop_
_entity.id
_entity.type
_entity.pdbx_description
1 polymer ?
#
loop_
_entity_poly.entity_id
_entity_poly.type
_entity_poly.pdbx_seq_one_letter_code
_entity_poly.pdbx_strand_id
1 'polypeptide(L)'
;MTLSTVGTTTHYRISYDTSLSNADGLQRAQALMNVCEADYQIMSDWFGGIALPYSLPIEVDIVPGGYAGASWGPPISLRPGNGSGLDVVRYLLVAEVVEMLMLAQNRGWFASDGSNEGSAGEGLSRVLSAEFLRRTGLGFNEPGFDTARFWINSDRIDYVNTIDEHDHAPDEKSGCATLFINYLSYQLGYDIKRVIAAAAPTLAGVYRNLTGRTDDPFPAFKALLDAHFPRTNPDGSVHDWTLPGPNPDNPFPLDFYEGAVPMTIRIYWRMNPGRNVVNLNWGALSADSVVAVSASEYVTGGQKLADNSAQRFVGAASITVDNVTPHGPPFDPNHGVTFVVTVGWGSPLNICTDISLIQNQPQQVIYVGSQTQSGSEATPGRALDGVSSDATSGDPRTSSSEPITWHSATVSSDGELSRQSSTSERVVRTEVEAS
;
A
#
# COMPACT_ATOMS: atom_id res chain seq x y z
N MET A 1 -18.92 -11.68 38.14
CA MET A 1 -17.89 -12.11 37.18
C MET A 1 -17.05 -13.18 37.86
N THR A 2 -17.02 -14.37 37.29
CA THR A 2 -16.20 -15.48 37.77
C THR A 2 -15.31 -15.90 36.61
N LEU A 3 -14.03 -15.58 36.72
CA LEU A 3 -13.05 -15.81 35.65
C LEU A 3 -12.43 -17.21 35.78
N SER A 4 -12.21 -17.87 34.65
CA SER A 4 -11.42 -19.09 34.53
C SER A 4 -10.24 -18.84 33.60
N THR A 5 -9.01 -19.05 34.09
CA THR A 5 -7.78 -18.90 33.30
C THR A 5 -7.59 -20.12 32.41
N VAL A 6 -7.40 -19.88 31.10
CA VAL A 6 -7.10 -20.93 30.12
C VAL A 6 -5.60 -21.23 30.08
N GLY A 7 -4.76 -20.21 30.21
CA GLY A 7 -3.32 -20.39 30.21
C GLY A 7 -2.53 -19.08 30.28
N THR A 8 -1.21 -19.25 30.22
CA THR A 8 -0.22 -18.17 30.26
C THR A 8 0.79 -18.38 29.14
N THR A 9 1.11 -17.31 28.45
CA THR A 9 2.19 -17.19 27.45
C THR A 9 3.28 -16.26 27.97
N THR A 10 4.21 -15.81 27.12
CA THR A 10 5.23 -14.84 27.52
C THR A 10 4.61 -13.49 27.80
N HIS A 11 3.65 -13.05 26.98
CA HIS A 11 3.08 -11.70 27.06
C HIS A 11 1.70 -11.68 27.72
N TYR A 12 0.95 -12.79 27.73
CA TYR A 12 -0.46 -12.79 28.16
C TYR A 12 -0.83 -13.89 29.13
N ARG A 13 -1.69 -13.57 30.09
CA ARG A 13 -2.45 -14.51 30.91
C ARG A 13 -3.91 -14.37 30.53
N ILE A 14 -4.46 -15.38 29.83
CA ILE A 14 -5.79 -15.27 29.22
C ILE A 14 -6.82 -16.01 30.08
N SER A 15 -7.88 -15.30 30.44
CA SER A 15 -9.05 -15.83 31.15
C SER A 15 -10.35 -15.51 30.42
N TYR A 16 -11.43 -16.19 30.78
CA TYR A 16 -12.79 -15.89 30.31
C TYR A 16 -13.78 -15.92 31.48
N ASP A 17 -14.86 -15.14 31.37
CA ASP A 17 -15.98 -15.22 32.31
C ASP A 17 -16.79 -16.50 32.09
N THR A 18 -16.94 -17.29 33.14
CA THR A 18 -17.65 -18.58 33.13
C THR A 18 -19.16 -18.48 32.90
N SER A 19 -19.74 -17.28 32.87
CA SER A 19 -21.12 -17.04 32.45
C SER A 19 -21.31 -17.05 30.92
N LEU A 20 -20.23 -16.92 30.15
CA LEU A 20 -20.27 -17.07 28.69
C LEU A 20 -20.59 -18.51 28.29
N SER A 21 -21.14 -18.69 27.08
CA SER A 21 -21.28 -20.03 26.51
C SER A 21 -19.90 -20.68 26.34
N ASN A 22 -19.85 -22.01 26.22
CA ASN A 22 -18.58 -22.70 25.98
C ASN A 22 -17.86 -22.20 24.71
N ALA A 23 -18.63 -21.82 23.68
CA ALA A 23 -18.09 -21.25 22.46
C ALA A 23 -17.55 -19.83 22.68
N ASP A 24 -18.33 -18.95 23.31
CA ASP A 24 -17.97 -17.54 23.49
C ASP A 24 -16.86 -17.32 24.54
N GLY A 25 -16.75 -18.21 25.54
CA GLY A 25 -15.75 -18.14 26.61
C GLY A 25 -14.54 -19.04 26.34
N LEU A 26 -14.67 -20.32 26.70
CA LEU A 26 -13.54 -21.26 26.70
C LEU A 26 -12.90 -21.43 25.33
N GLN A 27 -13.70 -21.70 24.28
CA GLN A 27 -13.16 -21.97 22.94
C GLN A 27 -12.47 -20.74 22.34
N ARG A 28 -13.04 -19.54 22.48
CA ARG A 28 -12.39 -18.30 22.04
C ARG A 28 -11.09 -18.02 22.80
N ALA A 29 -11.09 -18.16 24.13
CA ALA A 29 -9.89 -17.96 24.92
C ALA A 29 -8.78 -18.96 24.55
N GLN A 30 -9.12 -20.23 24.32
CA GLN A 30 -8.17 -21.24 23.82
C GLN A 30 -7.66 -20.92 22.42
N ALA A 31 -8.52 -20.43 21.52
CA ALA A 31 -8.11 -20.07 20.17
C ALA A 31 -7.20 -18.84 20.16
N LEU A 32 -7.48 -17.83 21.01
CA LEU A 32 -6.62 -16.66 21.19
C LEU A 32 -5.23 -17.04 21.73
N MET A 33 -5.16 -17.95 22.72
CA MET A 33 -3.89 -18.48 23.26
C MET A 33 -2.96 -19.07 22.18
N ASN A 34 -3.51 -19.58 21.08
CA ASN A 34 -2.71 -20.18 20.01
C ASN A 34 -2.08 -19.15 19.06
N VAL A 35 -2.56 -17.90 19.05
CA VAL A 35 -2.15 -16.88 18.08
C VAL A 35 -1.62 -15.59 18.73
N CYS A 36 -1.91 -15.34 20.01
CA CYS A 36 -1.63 -14.07 20.67
C CYS A 36 -0.15 -13.66 20.65
N GLU A 37 0.78 -14.60 20.71
CA GLU A 37 2.22 -14.30 20.64
C GLU A 37 2.67 -13.86 19.24
N ALA A 38 2.09 -14.44 18.18
CA ALA A 38 2.35 -14.00 16.81
C ALA A 38 1.74 -12.62 16.57
N ASP A 39 0.55 -12.36 17.13
CA ASP A 39 -0.11 -11.05 17.05
C ASP A 39 0.70 -9.98 17.78
N TYR A 40 1.21 -10.29 18.98
CA TYR A 40 2.10 -9.40 19.72
C TYR A 40 3.37 -9.09 18.93
N GLN A 41 3.95 -10.07 18.25
CA GLN A 41 5.16 -9.84 17.46
C GLN A 41 4.93 -8.82 16.32
N ILE A 42 3.74 -8.81 15.69
CA ILE A 42 3.36 -7.81 14.68
C ILE A 42 3.29 -6.42 15.32
N MET A 43 2.57 -6.30 16.45
CA MET A 43 2.43 -5.02 17.16
C MET A 43 3.78 -4.49 17.67
N SER A 44 4.59 -5.35 18.28
CA SER A 44 5.92 -5.00 18.77
C SER A 44 6.84 -4.54 17.64
N ASP A 45 6.79 -5.21 16.48
CA ASP A 45 7.57 -4.85 15.29
C ASP A 45 7.19 -3.46 14.73
N TRP A 46 5.92 -3.07 14.80
CA TRP A 46 5.51 -1.72 14.40
C TRP A 46 6.12 -0.61 15.25
N PHE A 47 6.32 -0.88 16.54
CA PHE A 47 6.91 0.07 17.49
C PHE A 47 8.43 -0.14 17.66
N GLY A 48 9.08 -0.92 16.79
CA GLY A 48 10.54 -1.11 16.82
C GLY A 48 11.02 -1.98 17.98
N GLY A 49 10.18 -2.87 18.52
CA GLY A 49 10.53 -3.82 19.56
C GLY A 49 10.55 -3.24 20.98
N ILE A 50 9.89 -2.10 21.22
CA ILE A 50 9.78 -1.57 22.59
C ILE A 50 8.97 -2.52 23.47
N ALA A 51 9.32 -2.56 24.76
CA ALA A 51 8.60 -3.34 25.74
C ALA A 51 7.29 -2.64 26.16
N LEU A 52 6.29 -3.45 26.56
CA LEU A 52 5.09 -2.95 27.22
C LEU A 52 5.45 -2.26 28.55
N PRO A 53 4.68 -1.26 29.01
CA PRO A 53 5.01 -0.50 30.21
C PRO A 53 4.59 -1.22 31.52
N TYR A 54 4.23 -2.51 31.44
CA TYR A 54 3.70 -3.31 32.54
C TYR A 54 4.49 -4.59 32.77
N SER A 55 4.34 -5.18 33.97
CA SER A 55 4.85 -6.51 34.26
C SER A 55 4.15 -7.56 33.40
N LEU A 56 4.94 -8.39 32.72
CA LEU A 56 4.44 -9.51 31.95
C LEU A 56 4.29 -10.77 32.83
N PRO A 57 3.32 -11.65 32.52
CA PRO A 57 2.31 -11.53 31.46
C PRO A 57 1.18 -10.56 31.83
N ILE A 58 0.67 -9.80 30.85
CA ILE A 58 -0.52 -8.94 31.03
C ILE A 58 -1.77 -9.81 31.13
N GLU A 59 -2.65 -9.50 32.08
CA GLU A 59 -3.94 -10.17 32.21
C GLU A 59 -4.90 -9.74 31.10
N VAL A 60 -5.55 -10.71 30.45
CA VAL A 60 -6.54 -10.48 29.39
C VAL A 60 -7.78 -11.30 29.69
N ASP A 61 -8.93 -10.64 29.81
CA ASP A 61 -10.20 -11.26 30.19
C ASP A 61 -11.24 -11.13 29.07
N ILE A 62 -11.71 -12.27 28.54
CA ILE A 62 -12.88 -12.31 27.65
C ILE A 62 -14.15 -12.32 28.50
N VAL A 63 -14.95 -11.26 28.40
CA VAL A 63 -16.03 -10.97 29.34
C VAL A 63 -17.35 -10.65 28.63
N PRO A 64 -18.52 -10.82 29.29
CA PRO A 64 -19.80 -10.54 28.66
C PRO A 64 -19.93 -9.06 28.31
N GLY A 65 -20.63 -8.76 27.22
CA GLY A 65 -20.91 -7.41 26.79
C GLY A 65 -21.71 -7.39 25.48
N GLY A 66 -22.12 -6.19 25.07
CA GLY A 66 -22.61 -5.97 23.71
C GLY A 66 -21.50 -6.20 22.69
N TYR A 67 -21.87 -6.28 21.41
CA TYR A 67 -20.93 -6.22 20.30
C TYR A 67 -20.63 -4.75 19.97
N ALA A 68 -19.38 -4.33 19.86
CA ALA A 68 -18.20 -4.92 20.50
C ALA A 68 -17.40 -3.79 21.17
N GLY A 69 -16.51 -4.11 22.10
CA GLY A 69 -15.69 -3.11 22.77
C GLY A 69 -14.61 -3.72 23.64
N ALA A 70 -13.65 -2.90 24.03
CA ALA A 70 -12.60 -3.30 24.96
C ALA A 70 -12.23 -2.13 25.87
N SER A 71 -11.37 -2.43 26.84
CA SER A 71 -10.78 -1.42 27.71
C SER A 71 -9.37 -1.83 28.09
N TRP A 72 -8.46 -0.86 28.04
CA TRP A 72 -7.06 -1.05 28.33
C TRP A 72 -6.78 -1.19 29.84
N GLY A 73 -5.50 -1.41 30.14
CA GLY A 73 -4.95 -1.68 31.47
C GLY A 73 -4.68 -3.16 31.68
N PRO A 74 -3.93 -3.55 32.72
CA PRO A 74 -4.02 -4.89 33.29
C PRO A 74 -5.18 -4.92 34.31
N PRO A 75 -6.24 -5.73 34.12
CA PRO A 75 -6.48 -6.61 32.98
C PRO A 75 -7.08 -5.88 31.77
N ILE A 76 -6.72 -6.32 30.56
CA ILE A 76 -7.39 -5.93 29.32
C ILE A 76 -8.73 -6.66 29.30
N SER A 77 -9.84 -5.93 29.19
CA SER A 77 -11.17 -6.54 29.11
C SER A 77 -11.67 -6.54 27.66
N LEU A 78 -11.95 -7.72 27.11
CA LEU A 78 -12.47 -7.89 25.75
C LEU A 78 -13.95 -8.24 25.77
N ARG A 79 -14.79 -7.44 25.11
CA ARG A 79 -16.25 -7.66 24.95
C ARG A 79 -16.58 -7.84 23.47
N PRO A 80 -16.25 -9.00 22.87
CA PRO A 80 -16.52 -9.23 21.46
C PRO A 80 -18.02 -9.37 21.15
N GLY A 81 -18.88 -9.60 22.13
CA GLY A 81 -20.29 -9.96 21.92
C GLY A 81 -20.51 -11.46 21.68
N ASN A 82 -21.77 -11.89 21.82
CA ASN A 82 -22.15 -13.29 21.60
C ASN A 82 -22.10 -13.64 20.11
N GLY A 83 -21.56 -14.81 19.77
CA GLY A 83 -21.49 -15.31 18.39
C GLY A 83 -20.37 -14.75 17.51
N SER A 84 -19.63 -13.73 17.94
CA SER A 84 -18.48 -13.15 17.23
C SER A 84 -17.35 -14.14 16.90
N GLY A 85 -16.63 -13.88 15.82
CA GLY A 85 -15.46 -14.67 15.46
C GLY A 85 -14.24 -14.36 16.32
N LEU A 86 -13.15 -15.11 16.10
CA LEU A 86 -11.86 -14.86 16.75
C LEU A 86 -11.17 -13.59 16.21
N ASP A 87 -11.45 -13.24 14.96
CA ASP A 87 -11.06 -11.98 14.32
C ASP A 87 -11.44 -10.76 15.17
N VAL A 88 -12.68 -10.68 15.65
CA VAL A 88 -13.15 -9.58 16.52
C VAL A 88 -12.35 -9.53 17.83
N VAL A 89 -12.09 -10.68 18.45
CA VAL A 89 -11.30 -10.75 19.69
C VAL A 89 -9.87 -10.27 19.47
N ARG A 90 -9.25 -10.66 18.35
CA ARG A 90 -7.90 -10.25 17.99
C ARG A 90 -7.85 -8.76 17.64
N TYR A 91 -8.84 -8.24 16.89
CA TYR A 91 -8.98 -6.81 16.60
C TYR A 91 -9.03 -5.99 17.88
N LEU A 92 -9.90 -6.36 18.84
CA LEU A 92 -10.01 -5.69 20.12
C LEU A 92 -8.71 -5.75 20.93
N LEU A 93 -8.07 -6.93 21.02
CA LEU A 93 -6.79 -7.03 21.73
C LEU A 93 -5.71 -6.14 21.09
N VAL A 94 -5.68 -6.07 19.77
CA VAL A 94 -4.72 -5.23 19.05
C VAL A 94 -4.94 -3.76 19.36
N ALA A 95 -6.17 -3.26 19.30
CA ALA A 95 -6.52 -1.87 19.59
C ALA A 95 -5.97 -1.43 20.96
N GLU A 96 -6.20 -2.23 22.00
CA GLU A 96 -5.76 -1.90 23.37
C GLU A 96 -4.24 -2.03 23.55
N VAL A 97 -3.61 -3.07 22.96
CA VAL A 97 -2.17 -3.31 23.15
C VAL A 97 -1.33 -2.25 22.42
N VAL A 98 -1.75 -1.76 21.25
CA VAL A 98 -1.02 -0.70 20.57
C VAL A 98 -1.08 0.62 21.32
N GLU A 99 -2.16 0.91 22.05
CA GLU A 99 -2.24 2.08 22.95
C GLU A 99 -1.27 1.96 24.13
N MET A 100 -1.11 0.77 24.71
CA MET A 100 -0.07 0.52 25.71
C MET A 100 1.35 0.73 25.14
N LEU A 101 1.58 0.38 23.88
CA LEU A 101 2.85 0.64 23.20
C LEU A 101 3.03 2.14 22.88
N MET A 102 1.97 2.87 22.55
CA MET A 102 2.00 4.33 22.42
C MET A 102 2.37 5.01 23.73
N LEU A 103 1.78 4.57 24.84
CA LEU A 103 2.13 4.99 26.20
C LEU A 103 3.61 4.69 26.51
N ALA A 104 4.08 3.47 26.22
CA ALA A 104 5.48 3.11 26.43
C ALA A 104 6.44 3.92 25.56
N GLN A 105 6.06 4.23 24.32
CA GLN A 105 6.85 5.07 23.42
C GLN A 105 6.96 6.49 23.97
N ASN A 106 5.87 7.03 24.54
CA ASN A 106 5.80 8.34 25.20
C ASN A 106 6.30 9.50 24.31
N ARG A 107 5.81 9.57 23.06
CA ARG A 107 6.25 10.57 22.07
C ARG A 107 5.12 11.38 21.43
N GLY A 108 3.93 11.38 22.03
CA GLY A 108 2.81 12.24 21.64
C GLY A 108 1.61 11.54 21.01
N TRP A 109 1.63 10.20 20.91
CA TRP A 109 0.44 9.38 20.63
C TRP A 109 -0.42 9.11 21.87
N PHE A 110 0.03 9.57 23.02
CA PHE A 110 -0.63 9.42 24.30
C PHE A 110 -0.49 10.74 25.06
N ALA A 111 -1.48 11.08 25.87
CA ALA A 111 -1.45 12.28 26.70
C ALA A 111 -0.20 12.30 27.58
N SER A 112 0.39 13.48 27.76
CA SER A 112 1.67 13.64 28.46
C SER A 112 1.63 13.24 29.94
N ASP A 113 0.44 13.22 30.54
CA ASP A 113 0.19 12.78 31.91
C ASP A 113 -0.05 11.25 32.00
N GLY A 114 -0.06 10.54 30.87
CA GLY A 114 -0.30 9.11 30.81
C GLY A 114 -1.76 8.73 31.12
N SER A 115 -2.70 9.67 31.02
CA SER A 115 -4.11 9.42 31.36
C SER A 115 -4.91 8.74 30.25
N ASN A 116 -4.67 9.10 28.99
CA ASN A 116 -5.47 8.70 27.84
C ASN A 116 -4.69 8.80 26.52
N GLU A 117 -5.04 8.00 25.51
CA GLU A 117 -4.46 8.04 24.15
C GLU A 117 -4.87 9.29 23.37
N GLY A 118 -6.03 9.87 23.70
CA GLY A 118 -6.58 11.04 23.02
C GLY A 118 -6.94 10.76 21.56
N SER A 119 -7.52 11.74 20.87
CA SER A 119 -8.02 11.58 19.49
C SER A 119 -6.95 11.09 18.49
N ALA A 120 -5.68 11.46 18.67
CA ALA A 120 -4.58 11.01 17.83
C ALA A 120 -4.22 9.54 18.05
N GLY A 121 -4.10 9.11 19.31
CA GLY A 121 -3.80 7.72 19.65
C GLY A 121 -4.97 6.79 19.31
N GLU A 122 -6.19 7.24 19.58
CA GLU A 122 -7.45 6.56 19.25
C GLU A 122 -7.62 6.36 17.72
N GLY A 123 -7.21 7.35 16.93
CA GLY A 123 -7.12 7.21 15.47
C GLY A 123 -6.03 6.24 15.03
N LEU A 124 -4.87 6.26 15.68
CA LEU A 124 -3.78 5.34 15.36
C LEU A 124 -4.13 3.90 15.72
N SER A 125 -4.78 3.64 16.86
CA SER A 125 -5.14 2.28 17.28
C SER A 125 -6.11 1.62 16.31
N ARG A 126 -7.05 2.39 15.75
CA ARG A 126 -7.92 1.96 14.64
C ARG A 126 -7.16 1.62 13.37
N VAL A 127 -6.26 2.51 12.92
CA VAL A 127 -5.45 2.25 11.71
C VAL A 127 -4.61 0.99 11.89
N LEU A 128 -4.00 0.79 13.06
CA LEU A 128 -3.19 -0.39 13.35
C LEU A 128 -4.02 -1.66 13.47
N SER A 129 -5.24 -1.58 14.00
CA SER A 129 -6.15 -2.72 14.05
C SER A 129 -6.63 -3.14 12.65
N ALA A 130 -6.94 -2.17 11.78
CA ALA A 130 -7.25 -2.44 10.37
C ALA A 130 -6.03 -3.04 9.62
N GLU A 131 -4.83 -2.48 9.82
CA GLU A 131 -3.59 -3.00 9.23
C GLU A 131 -3.25 -4.41 9.75
N PHE A 132 -3.57 -4.72 11.01
CA PHE A 132 -3.45 -6.07 11.56
C PHE A 132 -4.34 -7.06 10.82
N LEU A 133 -5.63 -6.74 10.65
CA LEU A 133 -6.57 -7.60 9.93
C LEU A 133 -6.09 -7.86 8.50
N ARG A 134 -5.59 -6.81 7.83
CA ARG A 134 -5.05 -6.91 6.47
C ARG A 134 -3.82 -7.81 6.40
N ARG A 135 -2.84 -7.62 7.28
CA ARG A 135 -1.59 -8.41 7.31
C ARG A 135 -1.83 -9.88 7.65
N THR A 136 -2.85 -10.17 8.44
CA THR A 136 -3.19 -11.53 8.87
C THR A 136 -4.21 -12.21 7.96
N GLY A 137 -4.70 -11.52 6.92
CA GLY A 137 -5.69 -12.05 5.98
C GLY A 137 -7.08 -12.26 6.59
N LEU A 138 -7.39 -11.57 7.68
CA LEU A 138 -8.67 -11.67 8.40
C LEU A 138 -9.72 -10.67 7.89
N GLY A 139 -9.30 -9.63 7.18
CA GLY A 139 -10.20 -8.60 6.68
C GLY A 139 -9.48 -7.29 6.41
N PHE A 140 -10.25 -6.22 6.31
CA PHE A 140 -9.75 -4.87 6.02
C PHE A 140 -10.15 -3.85 7.09
N ASN A 141 -11.28 -4.07 7.77
CA ASN A 141 -11.74 -3.33 8.96
C ASN A 141 -12.80 -4.17 9.69
N GLU A 142 -13.05 -3.89 10.97
CA GLU A 142 -14.15 -4.49 11.72
C GLU A 142 -15.47 -3.76 11.40
N PRO A 143 -16.54 -4.47 10.98
CA PRO A 143 -17.80 -3.83 10.60
C PRO A 143 -18.40 -2.95 11.71
N GLY A 144 -18.68 -1.68 11.38
CA GLY A 144 -19.32 -0.72 12.29
C GLY A 144 -18.37 0.00 13.24
N PHE A 145 -17.07 -0.22 13.12
CA PHE A 145 -16.02 0.49 13.88
C PHE A 145 -15.41 1.66 13.11
N ASP A 146 -15.86 1.90 11.89
CA ASP A 146 -15.39 3.02 11.07
C ASP A 146 -15.76 4.37 11.69
N THR A 147 -14.77 5.25 11.77
CA THR A 147 -14.88 6.61 12.35
C THR A 147 -14.67 7.70 11.32
N ALA A 148 -14.01 7.43 10.20
CA ALA A 148 -13.78 8.41 9.13
C ALA A 148 -15.08 9.09 8.67
N ARG A 149 -16.19 8.34 8.67
CA ARG A 149 -17.51 8.86 8.30
C ARG A 149 -18.00 10.00 9.19
N PHE A 150 -17.60 10.05 10.47
CA PHE A 150 -18.03 11.12 11.37
C PHE A 150 -17.45 12.46 10.94
N TRP A 151 -16.16 12.50 10.62
CA TRP A 151 -15.51 13.72 10.17
C TRP A 151 -15.87 14.10 8.73
N ILE A 152 -15.91 13.13 7.81
CA ILE A 152 -16.19 13.44 6.39
C ILE A 152 -17.59 14.04 6.21
N ASN A 153 -18.55 13.67 7.07
CA ASN A 153 -19.94 14.14 7.02
C ASN A 153 -20.22 15.32 7.97
N SER A 154 -19.20 15.90 8.60
CA SER A 154 -19.36 17.03 9.51
C SER A 154 -18.94 18.38 8.91
N ASP A 155 -18.75 19.38 9.78
CA ASP A 155 -18.13 20.67 9.44
C ASP A 155 -16.64 20.54 9.06
N ARG A 156 -16.03 19.36 9.23
CA ARG A 156 -14.61 19.06 8.92
C ARG A 156 -13.66 20.00 9.65
N ILE A 157 -13.84 20.09 10.97
CA ILE A 157 -12.99 20.90 11.87
C ILE A 157 -11.55 20.36 11.85
N ASP A 158 -10.56 21.26 12.01
CA ASP A 158 -9.15 20.91 12.03
C ASP A 158 -8.72 20.23 13.34
N TYR A 159 -8.77 18.91 13.35
CA TYR A 159 -8.20 18.08 14.41
C TYR A 159 -6.79 17.57 14.09
N VAL A 160 -6.17 18.07 13.02
CA VAL A 160 -4.78 17.73 12.65
C VAL A 160 -3.80 18.62 13.41
N ASN A 161 -4.16 19.90 13.57
CA ASN A 161 -3.40 20.87 14.35
C ASN A 161 -3.86 20.96 15.81
N THR A 162 -5.06 20.48 16.15
CA THR A 162 -5.59 20.49 17.52
C THR A 162 -5.99 19.09 17.95
N ILE A 163 -5.24 18.53 18.90
CA ILE A 163 -5.55 17.21 19.49
C ILE A 163 -6.34 17.44 20.77
N ASP A 164 -7.45 16.74 20.89
CA ASP A 164 -8.13 16.56 22.17
C ASP A 164 -7.51 15.37 22.88
N GLU A 165 -6.74 15.63 23.94
CA GLU A 165 -5.99 14.64 24.72
C GLU A 165 -6.88 13.80 25.65
N HIS A 166 -8.16 14.16 25.78
CA HIS A 166 -9.11 13.44 26.62
C HIS A 166 -10.25 12.79 25.82
N ASP A 167 -10.28 13.00 24.51
CA ASP A 167 -11.24 12.35 23.63
C ASP A 167 -10.79 10.94 23.24
N HIS A 168 -11.68 9.99 23.45
CA HIS A 168 -11.54 8.56 23.17
C HIS A 168 -12.85 8.02 22.60
N ALA A 169 -13.67 8.90 22.02
CA ALA A 169 -14.96 8.56 21.47
C ALA A 169 -14.85 8.26 19.96
N PRO A 170 -15.68 7.36 19.42
CA PRO A 170 -15.86 7.23 17.98
C PRO A 170 -16.65 8.44 17.46
N ASP A 171 -15.95 9.52 17.11
CA ASP A 171 -16.52 10.81 16.74
C ASP A 171 -15.72 11.51 15.62
N GLU A 172 -15.99 12.79 15.40
CA GLU A 172 -15.33 13.58 14.35
C GLU A 172 -13.81 13.75 14.57
N LYS A 173 -13.34 13.76 15.82
CA LYS A 173 -11.92 13.96 16.13
C LYS A 173 -11.14 12.69 15.82
N SER A 174 -11.58 11.56 16.35
CA SER A 174 -10.97 10.26 16.04
C SER A 174 -11.13 9.90 14.55
N GLY A 175 -12.23 10.29 13.92
CA GLY A 175 -12.44 10.17 12.47
C GLY A 175 -11.45 10.99 11.65
N CYS A 176 -11.20 12.25 12.02
CA CYS A 176 -10.19 13.10 11.37
C CYS A 176 -8.78 12.51 11.53
N ALA A 177 -8.45 12.06 12.74
CA ALA A 177 -7.16 11.45 13.03
C ALA A 177 -6.93 10.19 12.20
N THR A 178 -7.93 9.31 12.15
CA THR A 178 -7.90 8.07 11.35
C THR A 178 -7.66 8.37 9.87
N LEU A 179 -8.42 9.31 9.30
CA LEU A 179 -8.23 9.75 7.90
C LEU A 179 -6.85 10.34 7.68
N PHE A 180 -6.36 11.21 8.56
CA PHE A 180 -5.07 11.85 8.36
C PHE A 180 -3.90 10.87 8.47
N ILE A 181 -3.97 9.89 9.37
CA ILE A 181 -2.96 8.82 9.47
C ILE A 181 -2.97 7.95 8.20
N ASN A 182 -4.16 7.60 7.67
CA ASN A 182 -4.27 6.92 6.38
C ASN A 182 -3.77 7.80 5.21
N TYR A 183 -3.97 9.12 5.25
CA TYR A 183 -3.37 10.04 4.28
C TYR A 183 -1.84 9.98 4.33
N LEU A 184 -1.23 10.02 5.52
CA LEU A 184 0.23 9.88 5.64
C LEU A 184 0.71 8.54 5.08
N SER A 185 0.01 7.45 5.39
CA SER A 185 0.50 6.11 5.03
C SER A 185 0.20 5.72 3.59
N TYR A 186 -1.06 5.87 3.17
CA TYR A 186 -1.55 5.43 1.87
C TYR A 186 -1.45 6.52 0.81
N GLN A 187 -1.84 7.77 1.10
CA GLN A 187 -1.75 8.86 0.12
C GLN A 187 -0.32 9.32 -0.11
N LEU A 188 0.44 9.56 0.96
CA LEU A 188 1.83 10.04 0.88
C LEU A 188 2.86 8.90 0.84
N GLY A 189 2.44 7.65 1.01
CA GLY A 189 3.28 6.47 0.86
C GLY A 189 4.29 6.23 1.99
N TYR A 190 4.08 6.82 3.18
CA TYR A 190 4.95 6.54 4.31
C TYR A 190 4.60 5.19 4.95
N ASP A 191 5.60 4.32 5.10
CA ASP A 191 5.43 3.07 5.86
C ASP A 191 4.91 3.37 7.28
N ILE A 192 3.97 2.55 7.75
CA ILE A 192 3.28 2.78 9.02
C ILE A 192 4.24 2.83 10.22
N LYS A 193 5.36 2.10 10.19
CA LYS A 193 6.37 2.18 11.25
C LYS A 193 7.06 3.54 11.29
N ARG A 194 7.26 4.16 10.11
CA ARG A 194 7.79 5.53 10.03
C ARG A 194 6.80 6.53 10.58
N VAL A 195 5.50 6.36 10.30
CA VAL A 195 4.44 7.21 10.87
C VAL A 195 4.45 7.11 12.39
N ILE A 196 4.44 5.89 12.95
CA ILE A 196 4.53 5.65 14.40
C ILE A 196 5.79 6.29 14.99
N ALA A 197 6.96 6.07 14.39
CA ALA A 197 8.24 6.57 14.91
C ALA A 197 8.39 8.10 14.81
N ALA A 198 7.66 8.73 13.86
CA ALA A 198 7.64 10.17 13.66
C ALA A 198 6.81 10.91 14.71
N ALA A 199 6.05 10.20 15.56
CA ALA A 199 5.34 10.66 16.76
C ALA A 199 5.57 12.12 17.19
N ALA A 200 4.49 12.85 17.38
CA ALA A 200 4.50 14.22 17.90
C ALA A 200 3.20 14.50 18.66
N PRO A 201 3.14 15.56 19.50
CA PRO A 201 1.90 15.95 20.20
C PRO A 201 0.74 16.38 19.29
N THR A 202 0.98 16.59 17.99
CA THR A 202 -0.07 16.83 17.00
C THR A 202 0.19 16.03 15.73
N LEU A 203 -0.86 15.72 14.98
CA LEU A 203 -0.74 15.03 13.69
C LEU A 203 0.01 15.88 12.65
N ALA A 204 -0.16 17.20 12.69
CA ALA A 204 0.70 18.10 11.91
C ALA A 204 2.18 17.98 12.31
N GLY A 205 2.48 17.75 13.60
CA GLY A 205 3.83 17.44 14.07
C GLY A 205 4.39 16.15 13.48
N VAL A 206 3.56 15.10 13.39
CA VAL A 206 3.94 13.82 12.75
C VAL A 206 4.29 14.06 11.28
N TYR A 207 3.45 14.80 10.55
CA TYR A 207 3.71 15.19 9.17
C TYR A 207 5.04 15.95 9.01
N ARG A 208 5.31 16.93 9.89
CA ARG A 208 6.58 17.69 9.86
C ARG A 208 7.79 16.80 10.11
N ASN A 209 7.68 15.86 11.05
CA ASN A 209 8.76 14.91 11.35
C ASN A 209 9.01 13.93 10.18
N LEU A 210 7.96 13.54 9.44
CA LEU A 210 8.07 12.65 8.27
C LEU A 210 8.66 13.34 7.04
N THR A 211 8.23 14.58 6.79
CA THR A 211 8.49 15.28 5.52
C THR A 211 9.63 16.28 5.61
N GLY A 212 9.96 16.75 6.82
CA GLY A 212 10.85 17.89 7.05
C GLY A 212 10.26 19.24 6.64
N ARG A 213 8.99 19.28 6.20
CA ARG A 213 8.33 20.51 5.78
C ARG A 213 7.78 21.27 6.99
N THR A 214 7.52 22.57 6.82
CA THR A 214 6.99 23.45 7.87
C THR A 214 5.61 24.01 7.54
N ASP A 215 5.04 23.65 6.40
CA ASP A 215 3.69 24.03 6.02
C ASP A 215 2.65 23.28 6.86
N ASP A 216 1.48 23.91 6.98
CA ASP A 216 0.31 23.28 7.58
C ASP A 216 -0.25 22.22 6.60
N PRO A 217 -0.29 20.93 6.98
CA PRO A 217 -0.80 19.89 6.10
C PRO A 217 -2.33 19.89 5.99
N PHE A 218 -3.06 20.51 6.91
CA PHE A 218 -4.51 20.38 6.98
C PHE A 218 -5.23 20.95 5.74
N PRO A 219 -4.90 22.13 5.20
CA PRO A 219 -5.55 22.65 4.00
C PRO A 219 -5.44 21.73 2.78
N ALA A 220 -4.26 21.12 2.55
CA ALA A 220 -4.06 20.22 1.42
C ALA A 220 -4.80 18.89 1.60
N PHE A 221 -4.70 18.29 2.78
CA PHE A 221 -5.44 17.09 3.16
C PHE A 221 -6.96 17.29 3.02
N LYS A 222 -7.48 18.40 3.56
CA LYS A 222 -8.90 18.73 3.48
C LYS A 222 -9.34 18.99 2.05
N ALA A 223 -8.56 19.74 1.26
CA ALA A 223 -8.91 20.05 -0.13
C ALA A 223 -9.01 18.77 -0.99
N LEU A 224 -8.12 17.79 -0.77
CA LEU A 224 -8.18 16.49 -1.42
C LEU A 224 -9.51 15.79 -1.11
N LEU A 225 -9.87 15.68 0.17
CA LEU A 225 -11.14 15.05 0.57
C LEU A 225 -12.37 15.86 0.12
N ASP A 226 -12.32 17.19 0.11
CA ASP A 226 -13.40 18.05 -0.40
C ASP A 226 -13.63 17.85 -1.91
N ALA A 227 -12.58 17.55 -2.69
CA ALA A 227 -12.68 17.33 -4.14
C ALA A 227 -13.37 16.00 -4.48
N HIS A 228 -13.10 14.94 -3.72
CA HIS A 228 -13.66 13.59 -3.95
C HIS A 228 -14.97 13.34 -3.21
N PHE A 229 -15.09 13.94 -2.03
CA PHE A 229 -16.24 13.81 -1.16
C PHE A 229 -16.73 15.21 -0.81
N PRO A 230 -17.38 15.95 -1.73
CA PRO A 230 -17.88 17.28 -1.42
C PRO A 230 -18.90 17.22 -0.27
N ARG A 231 -18.81 18.16 0.67
CA ARG A 231 -19.72 18.20 1.83
C ARG A 231 -21.16 18.47 1.42
N THR A 232 -21.36 19.35 0.44
CA THR A 232 -22.69 19.81 0.02
C THR A 232 -22.97 19.46 -1.42
N ASN A 233 -24.19 19.02 -1.68
CA ASN A 233 -24.75 18.94 -3.02
C ASN A 233 -24.83 20.35 -3.66
N PRO A 234 -24.97 20.46 -4.99
CA PRO A 234 -25.18 21.74 -5.68
C PRO A 234 -26.41 22.52 -5.18
N ASP A 235 -27.38 21.84 -4.55
CA ASP A 235 -28.58 22.45 -3.96
C ASP A 235 -28.39 22.92 -2.51
N GLY A 236 -27.20 22.74 -1.92
CA GLY A 236 -26.87 23.14 -0.56
C GLY A 236 -27.21 22.12 0.54
N SER A 237 -27.80 20.96 0.20
CA SER A 237 -27.99 19.87 1.17
C SER A 237 -26.66 19.17 1.50
N VAL A 238 -26.51 18.66 2.72
CA VAL A 238 -25.30 17.96 3.17
C VAL A 238 -25.32 16.51 2.70
N HIS A 239 -24.17 16.02 2.23
CA HIS A 239 -23.97 14.60 1.89
C HIS A 239 -23.86 13.71 3.14
N ASP A 240 -24.27 12.46 3.00
CA ASP A 240 -23.99 11.37 3.95
C ASP A 240 -23.13 10.31 3.24
N TRP A 241 -21.83 10.59 3.16
CA TRP A 241 -20.86 9.72 2.49
C TRP A 241 -20.65 8.44 3.29
N THR A 242 -20.82 7.32 2.59
CA THR A 242 -20.15 6.06 2.94
C THR A 242 -18.90 5.97 2.08
N LEU A 243 -17.73 5.92 2.71
CA LEU A 243 -16.46 5.84 1.96
C LEU A 243 -16.36 4.49 1.23
N PRO A 244 -15.82 4.48 0.00
CA PRO A 244 -15.77 3.30 -0.83
C PRO A 244 -14.73 2.29 -0.34
N GLY A 245 -14.88 1.04 -0.78
CA GLY A 245 -13.89 -0.01 -0.57
C GLY A 245 -14.13 -0.86 0.69
N PRO A 246 -13.26 -1.86 0.93
CA PRO A 246 -13.43 -2.79 2.02
C PRO A 246 -12.99 -2.25 3.38
N ASN A 247 -12.26 -1.12 3.41
CA ASN A 247 -11.96 -0.37 4.63
C ASN A 247 -12.61 1.02 4.56
N PRO A 248 -13.77 1.23 5.20
CA PRO A 248 -14.47 2.52 5.20
C PRO A 248 -13.72 3.66 5.91
N ASP A 249 -12.60 3.39 6.58
CA ASP A 249 -11.74 4.41 7.18
C ASP A 249 -10.61 4.91 6.26
N ASN A 250 -10.39 4.21 5.14
CA ASN A 250 -9.29 4.49 4.24
C ASN A 250 -9.81 4.69 2.81
N PRO A 251 -10.20 5.93 2.44
CA PRO A 251 -10.54 6.24 1.06
C PRO A 251 -9.29 6.42 0.19
N PHE A 252 -8.12 6.49 0.83
CA PHE A 252 -6.87 6.72 0.15
C PHE A 252 -6.38 5.43 -0.48
N PRO A 253 -5.56 5.56 -1.51
CA PRO A 253 -5.22 6.82 -2.21
C PRO A 253 -6.36 7.38 -3.05
N LEU A 254 -6.48 8.70 -3.04
CA LEU A 254 -7.35 9.50 -3.88
C LEU A 254 -6.47 10.20 -4.92
N ASP A 255 -6.95 10.28 -6.14
CA ASP A 255 -6.14 10.69 -7.30
C ASP A 255 -4.88 9.81 -7.55
N PHE A 256 -4.90 8.54 -7.12
CA PHE A 256 -3.83 7.52 -7.32
C PHE A 256 -2.97 7.75 -8.60
N TYR A 257 -1.63 7.83 -8.56
CA TYR A 257 -0.70 7.60 -7.45
C TYR A 257 0.59 8.41 -7.62
N GLU A 258 1.17 8.91 -6.53
CA GLU A 258 2.58 9.30 -6.38
C GLU A 258 3.20 8.47 -5.26
N GLY A 259 3.35 7.16 -5.46
CA GLY A 259 4.28 6.39 -4.62
C GLY A 259 5.64 7.05 -4.76
N ALA A 260 6.21 7.56 -3.65
CA ALA A 260 7.44 8.36 -3.58
C ALA A 260 8.35 8.20 -4.80
N VAL A 261 8.09 8.97 -5.85
CA VAL A 261 8.90 8.91 -7.06
C VAL A 261 10.19 9.69 -6.78
N PRO A 262 11.37 9.12 -7.03
CA PRO A 262 11.57 7.87 -7.77
C PRO A 262 11.44 6.60 -6.90
N MET A 263 10.63 5.64 -7.35
CA MET A 263 10.63 4.25 -6.85
C MET A 263 11.38 3.35 -7.81
N THR A 264 12.09 2.34 -7.32
CA THR A 264 12.83 1.40 -8.19
C THR A 264 12.69 -0.02 -7.69
N ILE A 265 12.39 -0.94 -8.61
CA ILE A 265 12.50 -2.37 -8.37
C ILE A 265 13.65 -2.95 -9.20
N ARG A 266 14.27 -3.99 -8.65
CA ARG A 266 15.35 -4.75 -9.30
C ARG A 266 14.90 -6.16 -9.58
N ILE A 267 15.10 -6.62 -10.81
CA ILE A 267 14.73 -7.97 -11.24
C ILE A 267 15.93 -8.67 -11.84
N TYR A 268 16.08 -9.95 -11.47
CA TYR A 268 17.15 -10.82 -11.93
C TYR A 268 16.60 -11.84 -12.93
N TRP A 269 17.31 -12.00 -14.03
CA TRP A 269 16.92 -12.79 -15.18
C TRP A 269 18.06 -13.70 -15.62
N ARG A 270 17.69 -14.82 -16.23
CA ARG A 270 18.60 -15.55 -17.11
C ARG A 270 18.09 -15.39 -18.55
N MET A 271 18.80 -14.60 -19.34
CA MET A 271 18.37 -14.21 -20.69
C MET A 271 19.17 -14.95 -21.76
N ASN A 272 18.51 -15.28 -22.86
CA ASN A 272 19.13 -15.91 -24.03
C ASN A 272 19.92 -14.88 -24.85
N PRO A 273 20.87 -15.32 -25.69
CA PRO A 273 21.48 -14.47 -26.72
C PRO A 273 20.46 -13.74 -27.58
N GLY A 274 20.80 -12.54 -28.02
CA GLY A 274 19.97 -11.75 -28.94
C GLY A 274 18.83 -11.01 -28.24
N ARG A 275 17.71 -10.86 -28.95
CA ARG A 275 16.61 -9.98 -28.55
C ARG A 275 15.62 -10.66 -27.59
N ASN A 276 15.52 -10.13 -26.38
CA ASN A 276 14.59 -10.59 -25.35
C ASN A 276 13.50 -9.53 -25.13
N VAL A 277 12.23 -9.87 -25.29
CA VAL A 277 11.12 -8.98 -24.88
C VAL A 277 10.74 -9.31 -23.45
N VAL A 278 10.68 -8.27 -22.63
CA VAL A 278 10.32 -8.36 -21.22
C VAL A 278 8.99 -7.64 -21.03
N ASN A 279 8.01 -8.34 -20.47
CA ASN A 279 6.77 -7.77 -19.98
C ASN A 279 6.74 -7.90 -18.45
N LEU A 280 6.59 -6.78 -17.77
CA LEU A 280 6.59 -6.71 -16.32
C LEU A 280 5.30 -6.05 -15.86
N ASN A 281 4.46 -6.81 -15.16
CA ASN A 281 3.33 -6.24 -14.46
C ASN A 281 3.79 -5.73 -13.10
N TRP A 282 3.58 -4.45 -12.84
CA TRP A 282 3.88 -3.80 -11.57
C TRP A 282 2.79 -2.79 -11.27
N GLY A 283 2.02 -3.03 -10.21
CA GLY A 283 0.82 -2.24 -9.89
C GLY A 283 1.06 -0.74 -9.62
N ALA A 284 2.31 -0.33 -9.46
CA ALA A 284 2.68 1.08 -9.31
C ALA A 284 2.71 1.85 -10.65
N LEU A 285 2.74 1.17 -11.80
CA LEU A 285 2.83 1.79 -13.12
C LEU A 285 1.45 2.01 -13.76
N SER A 286 1.38 2.93 -14.70
CA SER A 286 0.23 3.17 -15.59
C SER A 286 0.73 3.40 -17.02
N ALA A 287 -0.19 3.51 -17.98
CA ALA A 287 0.16 3.84 -19.37
C ALA A 287 0.86 5.20 -19.52
N ASP A 288 0.64 6.13 -18.59
CA ASP A 288 1.22 7.48 -18.61
C ASP A 288 2.50 7.61 -17.78
N SER A 289 2.95 6.54 -17.12
CA SER A 289 4.14 6.58 -16.27
C SER A 289 5.39 6.98 -17.04
N VAL A 290 6.26 7.76 -16.41
CA VAL A 290 7.62 8.06 -16.86
C VAL A 290 8.56 7.08 -16.18
N VAL A 291 9.20 6.22 -16.97
CA VAL A 291 10.08 5.15 -16.44
C VAL A 291 11.50 5.25 -17.01
N ALA A 292 12.48 4.83 -16.22
CA ALA A 292 13.81 4.45 -16.71
C ALA A 292 14.05 2.97 -16.46
N VAL A 293 14.65 2.32 -17.46
CA VAL A 293 15.07 0.92 -17.36
C VAL A 293 16.56 0.85 -17.63
N SER A 294 17.30 0.23 -16.72
CA SER A 294 18.73 -0.06 -16.91
C SER A 294 18.97 -1.56 -16.84
N ALA A 295 20.03 -2.04 -17.49
CA ALA A 295 20.42 -3.44 -17.48
C ALA A 295 21.92 -3.60 -17.25
N SER A 296 22.31 -4.69 -16.59
CA SER A 296 23.71 -5.05 -16.32
C SER A 296 23.86 -6.55 -16.13
N GLU A 297 25.07 -7.08 -16.28
CA GLU A 297 25.37 -8.45 -15.89
C GLU A 297 25.45 -8.58 -14.37
N TYR A 298 25.12 -9.77 -13.84
CA TYR A 298 25.29 -10.09 -12.41
C TYR A 298 25.81 -11.51 -12.20
N VAL A 299 26.44 -11.75 -11.04
CA VAL A 299 26.98 -13.07 -10.67
C VAL A 299 26.14 -13.73 -9.58
N THR A 300 25.75 -14.99 -9.80
CA THR A 300 25.11 -15.83 -8.78
C THR A 300 26.17 -16.45 -7.88
N GLY A 301 26.13 -16.20 -6.57
CA GLY A 301 27.08 -16.77 -5.59
C GLY A 301 28.39 -15.99 -5.42
N GLY A 302 28.51 -14.81 -6.03
CA GLY A 302 29.57 -13.84 -5.72
C GLY A 302 29.33 -13.11 -4.40
N GLN A 303 30.08 -12.03 -4.15
CA GLN A 303 29.85 -11.17 -2.99
C GLN A 303 28.41 -10.64 -3.03
N LYS A 304 27.61 -10.92 -2.00
CA LYS A 304 26.31 -10.28 -1.84
C LYS A 304 26.53 -8.84 -1.38
N LEU A 305 25.75 -7.92 -1.93
CA LEU A 305 25.68 -6.56 -1.41
C LEU A 305 24.97 -6.59 -0.03
N ALA A 306 25.07 -5.50 0.74
CA ALA A 306 24.50 -5.41 2.09
C ALA A 306 22.96 -5.61 2.14
N ASP A 307 22.29 -5.40 1.01
CA ASP A 307 20.86 -5.63 0.78
C ASP A 307 20.54 -7.07 0.34
N ASN A 308 21.49 -8.00 0.50
CA ASN A 308 21.43 -9.40 0.06
C ASN A 308 21.28 -9.62 -1.46
N SER A 309 21.41 -8.56 -2.25
CA SER A 309 21.26 -8.59 -3.69
C SER A 309 22.55 -9.07 -4.38
N ALA A 310 22.44 -9.55 -5.62
CA ALA A 310 23.57 -10.12 -6.34
C ALA A 310 24.47 -9.01 -6.92
N GLN A 311 25.79 -9.18 -6.82
CA GLN A 311 26.75 -8.21 -7.34
C GLN A 311 26.62 -8.06 -8.86
N ARG A 312 26.44 -6.82 -9.29
CA ARG A 312 26.44 -6.40 -10.69
C ARG A 312 27.87 -6.11 -11.14
N PHE A 313 28.15 -6.34 -12.41
CA PHE A 313 29.47 -6.05 -13.00
C PHE A 313 29.34 -5.69 -14.48
N VAL A 314 30.41 -5.11 -15.02
CA VAL A 314 30.57 -4.86 -16.46
C VAL A 314 31.35 -6.02 -17.04
N GLY A 315 30.68 -6.91 -17.78
CA GLY A 315 31.34 -7.99 -18.50
C GLY A 315 31.70 -7.60 -19.93
N ALA A 316 32.10 -8.60 -20.73
CA ALA A 316 32.52 -8.40 -22.12
C ALA A 316 31.33 -8.32 -23.10
N ALA A 317 30.12 -8.69 -22.67
CA ALA A 317 28.95 -8.67 -23.52
C ALA A 317 28.42 -7.24 -23.72
N SER A 318 27.92 -6.95 -24.91
CA SER A 318 27.12 -5.73 -25.13
C SER A 318 25.68 -5.98 -24.66
N ILE A 319 25.20 -5.18 -23.71
CA ILE A 319 23.83 -5.25 -23.19
C ILE A 319 23.14 -3.92 -23.47
N THR A 320 22.01 -3.93 -24.18
CA THR A 320 21.20 -2.73 -24.46
C THR A 320 19.77 -2.90 -23.96
N VAL A 321 19.18 -1.78 -23.56
CA VAL A 321 17.75 -1.66 -23.25
C VAL A 321 17.13 -0.78 -24.33
N ASP A 322 16.11 -1.29 -25.00
CA ASP A 322 15.48 -0.64 -26.14
C ASP A 322 13.94 -0.72 -26.03
N ASN A 323 13.23 0.15 -26.75
CA ASN A 323 11.78 0.10 -26.93
C ASN A 323 10.96 -0.06 -25.62
N VAL A 324 11.15 0.86 -24.68
CA VAL A 324 10.47 0.87 -23.38
C VAL A 324 9.07 1.47 -23.52
N THR A 325 8.05 0.78 -23.01
CA THR A 325 6.64 1.15 -23.13
C THR A 325 5.87 0.80 -21.86
N PRO A 326 5.60 1.79 -20.98
CA PRO A 326 4.62 1.65 -19.90
C PRO A 326 3.24 1.30 -20.45
N HIS A 327 2.46 0.52 -19.68
CA HIS A 327 1.10 0.14 -20.06
C HIS A 327 0.18 0.06 -18.83
N GLY A 328 -1.12 0.19 -19.09
CA GLY A 328 -2.18 0.20 -18.10
C GLY A 328 -3.53 0.54 -18.74
N PRO A 329 -4.62 0.56 -17.94
CA PRO A 329 -5.95 0.89 -18.45
C PRO A 329 -5.97 2.29 -19.08
N PRO A 330 -6.75 2.52 -20.16
CA PRO A 330 -7.72 1.59 -20.77
C PRO A 330 -7.14 0.62 -21.82
N PHE A 331 -5.85 0.74 -22.16
CA PHE A 331 -5.26 0.02 -23.30
C PHE A 331 -4.77 -1.39 -22.96
N ASP A 332 -4.40 -1.62 -21.70
CA ASP A 332 -4.06 -2.92 -21.14
C ASP A 332 -4.74 -3.04 -19.76
N PRO A 333 -5.51 -4.08 -19.47
CA PRO A 333 -6.07 -4.27 -18.11
C PRO A 333 -4.98 -4.44 -17.04
N ASN A 334 -3.74 -4.73 -17.41
CA ASN A 334 -2.60 -4.87 -16.51
C ASN A 334 -1.74 -3.59 -16.47
N HIS A 335 -1.34 -3.23 -15.26
CA HIS A 335 -0.39 -2.16 -14.97
C HIS A 335 1.05 -2.67 -15.10
N GLY A 336 1.90 -1.99 -15.87
CA GLY A 336 3.26 -2.48 -16.08
C GLY A 336 4.13 -1.72 -17.07
N VAL A 337 5.20 -2.37 -17.48
CA VAL A 337 6.12 -1.90 -18.53
C VAL A 337 6.55 -3.08 -19.40
N THR A 338 6.57 -2.84 -20.71
CA THR A 338 7.18 -3.74 -21.69
C THR A 338 8.43 -3.09 -22.26
N PHE A 339 9.52 -3.84 -22.38
CA PHE A 339 10.78 -3.35 -22.95
C PHE A 339 11.58 -4.48 -23.59
N VAL A 340 12.66 -4.12 -24.29
CA VAL A 340 13.55 -5.07 -24.95
C VAL A 340 14.92 -5.02 -24.26
N VAL A 341 15.50 -6.20 -24.02
CA VAL A 341 16.90 -6.35 -23.65
C VAL A 341 17.62 -7.16 -24.72
N THR A 342 18.63 -6.56 -25.35
CA THR A 342 19.47 -7.26 -26.33
C THR A 342 20.76 -7.72 -25.65
N VAL A 343 21.05 -9.01 -25.73
CA VAL A 343 22.25 -9.65 -25.15
C VAL A 343 23.20 -10.04 -26.28
N GLY A 344 24.20 -9.20 -26.53
CA GLY A 344 25.25 -9.41 -27.51
C GLY A 344 26.32 -10.40 -27.02
N TRP A 345 25.93 -11.66 -26.83
CA TRP A 345 26.82 -12.74 -26.38
C TRP A 345 26.48 -14.08 -27.05
N GLY A 346 27.40 -15.04 -27.01
CA GLY A 346 27.22 -16.36 -27.64
C GLY A 346 26.42 -17.39 -26.83
N SER A 347 26.08 -17.09 -25.56
CA SER A 347 25.38 -18.00 -24.65
C SER A 347 24.49 -17.22 -23.67
N PRO A 348 23.51 -17.88 -23.02
CA PRO A 348 22.68 -17.20 -22.03
C PRO A 348 23.48 -16.58 -20.88
N LEU A 349 23.08 -15.38 -20.45
CA LEU A 349 23.72 -14.62 -19.37
C LEU A 349 22.74 -14.30 -18.23
N ASN A 350 23.32 -14.07 -17.06
CA ASN A 350 22.62 -13.54 -15.89
C ASN A 350 22.52 -12.03 -16.02
N ILE A 351 21.31 -11.52 -16.26
CA ILE A 351 21.04 -10.10 -16.47
C ILE A 351 20.18 -9.56 -15.33
N CYS A 352 20.54 -8.41 -14.82
CA CYS A 352 19.80 -7.65 -13.83
C CYS A 352 19.21 -6.42 -14.51
N THR A 353 17.92 -6.15 -14.31
CA THR A 353 17.27 -4.90 -14.74
C THR A 353 16.78 -4.11 -13.54
N ASP A 354 17.07 -2.81 -13.51
CA ASP A 354 16.40 -1.86 -12.61
C ASP A 354 15.29 -1.16 -13.38
N ILE A 355 14.08 -1.16 -12.85
CA ILE A 355 12.92 -0.43 -13.38
C ILE A 355 12.59 0.66 -12.38
N SER A 356 12.85 1.89 -12.77
CA SER A 356 12.61 3.08 -11.97
C SER A 356 11.36 3.80 -12.48
N LEU A 357 10.36 3.94 -11.62
CA LEU A 357 9.26 4.88 -11.82
C LEU A 357 9.77 6.27 -11.42
N ILE A 358 10.00 7.12 -12.41
CA ILE A 358 10.54 8.48 -12.22
C ILE A 358 9.43 9.46 -11.88
N GLN A 359 8.26 9.28 -12.52
CA GLN A 359 7.08 10.12 -12.38
C GLN A 359 5.86 9.32 -12.84
N ASN A 360 4.71 9.52 -12.22
CA ASN A 360 3.49 8.76 -12.57
C ASN A 360 2.82 9.27 -13.85
N GLN A 361 3.14 10.51 -14.22
CA GLN A 361 2.73 11.15 -15.46
C GLN A 361 3.79 12.17 -15.90
N PRO A 362 3.94 12.44 -17.21
CA PRO A 362 4.80 13.52 -17.68
C PRO A 362 4.31 14.88 -17.18
N GLN A 363 5.23 15.79 -16.85
CA GLN A 363 4.87 17.16 -16.46
C GLN A 363 4.20 17.95 -17.60
N GLN A 364 4.54 17.61 -18.85
CA GLN A 364 3.97 18.21 -20.04
C GLN A 364 4.05 17.23 -21.21
N VAL A 365 3.00 17.18 -22.02
CA VAL A 365 2.97 16.47 -23.30
C VAL A 365 2.96 17.49 -24.44
N ILE A 366 3.93 17.39 -25.35
CA ILE A 366 4.03 18.26 -26.53
C ILE A 366 4.04 17.37 -27.76
N TYR A 367 3.05 17.55 -28.62
CA TYR A 367 3.00 16.90 -29.93
C TYR A 367 3.72 17.76 -30.95
N VAL A 368 4.70 17.19 -31.65
CA VAL A 368 5.42 17.85 -32.74
C VAL A 368 5.15 17.08 -34.03
N GLY A 369 4.68 17.79 -35.08
CA GLY A 369 4.28 17.21 -36.37
C GLY A 369 2.77 17.09 -36.56
N SER A 370 2.33 16.78 -37.78
CA SER A 370 0.91 16.61 -38.10
C SER A 370 0.36 15.34 -37.43
N GLN A 371 -0.50 15.52 -36.43
CA GLN A 371 -1.31 14.44 -35.87
C GLN A 371 -2.60 14.34 -36.67
N THR A 372 -2.81 13.28 -37.46
CA THR A 372 -4.14 12.97 -37.98
C THR A 372 -4.98 12.41 -36.84
N GLN A 373 -5.86 13.23 -36.27
CA GLN A 373 -6.90 12.78 -35.35
C GLN A 373 -7.80 11.76 -36.05
N SER A 374 -7.67 10.48 -35.70
CA SER A 374 -8.73 9.50 -35.95
C SER A 374 -9.59 9.42 -34.68
N GLY A 375 -10.51 10.36 -34.54
CA GLY A 375 -11.46 10.43 -33.43
C GLY A 375 -12.36 11.65 -33.62
N SER A 376 -13.66 11.42 -33.74
CA SER A 376 -14.68 12.37 -34.21
C SER A 376 -14.74 13.70 -33.46
N GLU A 377 -14.54 14.80 -34.19
CA GLU A 377 -15.46 15.95 -34.27
C GLU A 377 -15.03 16.85 -35.43
N ALA A 378 -15.62 16.65 -36.60
CA ALA A 378 -15.41 17.51 -37.75
C ALA A 378 -16.20 18.81 -37.56
N THR A 379 -15.51 19.94 -37.46
CA THR A 379 -16.07 21.26 -37.79
C THR A 379 -15.33 21.80 -39.03
N PRO A 380 -16.04 22.26 -40.08
CA PRO A 380 -15.40 22.51 -41.37
C PRO A 380 -14.84 23.93 -41.51
N GLY A 381 -13.62 24.04 -42.05
CA GLY A 381 -13.26 25.12 -42.97
C GLY A 381 -12.14 26.07 -42.54
N ARG A 382 -10.93 25.80 -43.03
CA ARG A 382 -10.20 26.73 -43.92
C ARG A 382 -9.00 26.01 -44.55
N ALA A 383 -9.07 25.83 -45.86
CA ALA A 383 -7.97 25.31 -46.66
C ALA A 383 -6.78 26.28 -46.64
N LEU A 384 -5.57 25.75 -46.50
CA LEU A 384 -4.37 26.35 -47.05
C LEU A 384 -3.78 25.36 -48.03
N ASP A 385 -3.76 25.78 -49.29
CA ASP A 385 -3.24 25.05 -50.44
C ASP A 385 -1.74 24.81 -50.34
N GLY A 386 -1.34 23.63 -50.81
CA GLY A 386 -0.07 23.41 -51.49
C GLY A 386 1.06 22.85 -50.63
N VAL A 387 1.28 21.54 -50.70
CA VAL A 387 2.59 20.92 -51.06
C VAL A 387 2.33 19.50 -51.60
N SER A 388 3.03 19.22 -52.70
CA SER A 388 3.03 18.00 -53.52
C SER A 388 3.38 16.73 -52.75
N SER A 389 2.61 15.66 -53.00
CA SER A 389 2.86 14.29 -52.56
C SER A 389 3.76 13.55 -53.54
N ASP A 390 4.96 13.14 -53.09
CA ASP A 390 5.72 12.04 -53.70
C ASP A 390 6.62 11.39 -52.64
N ALA A 391 6.16 10.29 -52.04
CA ALA A 391 7.02 9.28 -51.41
C ALA A 391 6.22 7.99 -51.19
N THR A 392 6.70 6.94 -51.84
CA THR A 392 6.22 5.56 -51.85
C THR A 392 6.09 4.94 -50.45
N SER A 393 4.92 4.36 -50.20
CA SER A 393 4.61 3.45 -49.09
C SER A 393 5.51 2.21 -49.13
N GLY A 394 6.41 2.10 -48.14
CA GLY A 394 7.09 0.86 -47.78
C GLY A 394 6.52 0.34 -46.47
N ASP A 395 5.87 -0.81 -46.51
CA ASP A 395 5.36 -1.55 -45.35
C ASP A 395 6.54 -2.02 -44.46
N PRO A 396 6.65 -1.62 -43.18
CA PRO A 396 7.81 -1.95 -42.34
C PRO A 396 7.71 -3.34 -41.68
N ARG A 397 6.77 -4.21 -42.08
CA ARG A 397 6.54 -5.51 -41.42
C ARG A 397 7.36 -6.68 -41.96
N THR A 398 8.60 -6.49 -42.44
CA THR A 398 9.49 -7.64 -42.72
C THR A 398 10.97 -7.30 -42.55
N SER A 399 11.56 -7.68 -41.41
CA SER A 399 12.82 -8.46 -41.31
C SER A 399 13.54 -8.24 -39.97
N SER A 400 13.33 -9.15 -39.02
CA SER A 400 14.40 -9.57 -38.12
C SER A 400 14.38 -11.10 -38.08
N SER A 401 15.49 -11.70 -38.51
CA SER A 401 15.65 -13.16 -38.63
C SER A 401 16.15 -13.81 -37.33
N GLU A 402 16.11 -13.09 -36.21
CA GLU A 402 16.63 -13.57 -34.93
C GLU A 402 15.50 -14.13 -34.05
N PRO A 403 15.74 -15.25 -33.34
CA PRO A 403 14.76 -15.82 -32.42
C PRO A 403 14.43 -14.82 -31.30
N ILE A 404 13.15 -14.63 -31.03
CA ILE A 404 12.65 -13.78 -29.95
C ILE A 404 12.38 -14.66 -28.72
N THR A 405 12.91 -14.25 -27.57
CA THR A 405 12.54 -14.85 -26.27
C THR A 405 11.65 -13.89 -25.51
N TRP A 406 10.54 -14.40 -24.97
CA TRP A 406 9.62 -13.66 -24.10
C TRP A 406 9.90 -14.00 -22.65
N HIS A 407 10.00 -12.97 -21.82
CA HIS A 407 10.09 -13.07 -20.37
C HIS A 407 8.93 -12.29 -19.76
N SER A 408 8.25 -12.88 -18.78
CA SER A 408 7.17 -12.22 -18.06
C SER A 408 7.33 -12.32 -16.55
N ALA A 409 7.02 -11.24 -15.83
CA ALA A 409 7.01 -11.22 -14.37
C ALA A 409 5.86 -10.38 -13.81
N THR A 410 5.45 -10.65 -12.57
CA THR A 410 4.46 -9.85 -11.83
C THR A 410 5.01 -9.47 -10.47
N VAL A 411 4.92 -8.19 -10.12
CA VAL A 411 5.43 -7.60 -8.89
C VAL A 411 4.29 -6.84 -8.20
N SER A 412 4.12 -7.05 -6.90
CA SER A 412 3.13 -6.34 -6.08
C SER A 412 3.52 -4.86 -5.90
N SER A 413 2.58 -4.07 -5.37
CA SER A 413 2.80 -2.63 -5.13
C SER A 413 3.93 -2.35 -4.13
N ASP A 414 4.20 -3.27 -3.20
CA ASP A 414 5.29 -3.24 -2.22
C ASP A 414 6.63 -3.78 -2.76
N GLY A 415 6.69 -4.20 -4.02
CA GLY A 415 7.92 -4.62 -4.69
C GLY A 415 8.24 -6.11 -4.60
N GLU A 416 7.37 -6.95 -4.04
CA GLU A 416 7.59 -8.40 -4.00
C GLU A 416 7.27 -9.09 -5.34
N LEU A 417 8.16 -9.99 -5.77
CA LEU A 417 7.99 -10.79 -7.00
C LEU A 417 7.03 -11.94 -6.75
N SER A 418 5.87 -11.94 -7.41
CA SER A 418 4.83 -12.97 -7.24
C SER A 418 4.86 -14.07 -8.31
N ARG A 419 5.41 -13.81 -9.50
CA ARG A 419 5.52 -14.81 -10.59
C ARG A 419 6.59 -14.44 -11.63
N GLN A 420 7.25 -15.45 -12.22
CA GLN A 420 8.21 -15.28 -13.33
C GLN A 420 8.13 -16.47 -14.33
N SER A 421 8.24 -16.22 -15.65
CA SER A 421 8.28 -17.27 -16.69
C SER A 421 9.03 -16.83 -17.96
N SER A 422 9.48 -17.80 -18.78
CA SER A 422 10.12 -17.56 -20.09
C SER A 422 9.64 -18.55 -21.16
N THR A 423 9.46 -18.06 -22.39
CA THR A 423 9.10 -18.87 -23.58
C THR A 423 9.90 -18.41 -24.80
N SER A 424 10.31 -19.35 -25.65
CA SER A 424 11.02 -19.06 -26.91
C SER A 424 10.21 -19.58 -28.09
N GLU A 425 9.91 -18.72 -29.07
CA GLU A 425 9.32 -19.17 -30.34
C GLU A 425 10.42 -19.47 -31.37
N ARG A 426 10.32 -20.65 -31.99
CA ARG A 426 11.14 -21.01 -33.15
C ARG A 426 10.37 -20.65 -34.42
N VAL A 427 11.01 -19.89 -35.31
CA VAL A 427 10.44 -19.39 -36.57
C VAL A 427 9.65 -20.48 -37.31
N VAL A 428 8.34 -20.26 -37.50
CA VAL A 428 7.54 -21.02 -38.47
C VAL A 428 7.98 -20.56 -39.85
N ARG A 429 8.67 -21.43 -40.59
CA ARG A 429 8.91 -21.21 -42.01
C ARG A 429 7.61 -21.46 -42.75
N THR A 430 7.02 -20.42 -43.33
CA THR A 430 6.00 -20.58 -44.37
C THR A 430 6.70 -21.14 -45.61
N GLU A 431 6.59 -22.45 -45.82
CA GLU A 431 6.87 -23.04 -47.14
C GLU A 431 5.71 -22.64 -48.06
N VAL A 432 5.99 -21.70 -48.96
CA VAL A 432 5.12 -21.47 -50.13
C VAL A 432 5.53 -22.54 -51.15
N GLU A 433 4.76 -23.62 -51.26
CA GLU A 433 4.85 -24.52 -52.41
C GLU A 433 4.36 -23.78 -53.65
N ALA A 434 5.27 -23.57 -54.60
CA ALA A 434 4.96 -23.07 -55.93
C ALA A 434 4.47 -24.24 -56.79
N SER A 435 3.31 -24.07 -57.42
CA SER A 435 2.83 -24.86 -58.56
C SER A 435 2.93 -24.07 -59.85
#